data_AF-A0A9Q1FU24-F1
#
_entry.id   AF-A0A9Q1FU24-F1
#
_cell.length_a   1.000
_cell.length_b   1.000
_cell.length_c   1.000
_cell.angle_alpha   90.00
_cell.angle_beta   90.00
_cell.angle_gamma   90.00
#
_symmetry.space_group_name_H-M   'P 1'
#
loop_
_entity.id
_entity.type
_entity.pdbx_description
1 polymer ?
#
loop_
_entity_poly.entity_id
_entity_poly.type
_entity_poly.pdbx_seq_one_letter_code
_entity_poly.pdbx_strand_id
1 'polypeptide(L)'
;MIPKVYNQERVLEILNVMKRSSARVVVVFAVEGELALLLKDYMEQNITGIQWIASEAWVTASLFSGREFYPFLGGTIGYALQQGQQQHPGLLPAAPLCRAGALLEQHSAYLNTSNPSNSFNAYKAVYAIAHSLQNLISCKPGKGPFHNSSCADVSNIQPWQVIT
;
A
#
# COMPACT_ATOMS: atom_id res chain seq x y z
N MET A 1 0.28 6.78 20.97
CA MET A 1 0.72 5.81 19.94
C MET A 1 -0.30 4.69 19.90
N ILE A 2 -0.78 4.29 18.72
CA ILE A 2 -1.74 3.19 18.61
C ILE A 2 -1.06 1.88 19.03
N PRO A 3 -1.67 1.03 19.88
CA PRO A 3 -1.05 -0.21 20.33
C PRO A 3 -0.84 -1.19 19.18
N LYS A 4 0.38 -1.72 19.04
CA LYS A 4 0.70 -2.77 18.06
C LYS A 4 0.05 -4.12 18.38
N VAL A 5 -0.16 -4.37 19.66
CA VAL A 5 -0.87 -5.54 20.19
C VAL A 5 -2.13 -5.00 20.87
N TYR A 6 -3.27 -5.64 20.61
CA TYR A 6 -4.53 -5.23 21.21
C TYR A 6 -4.43 -5.28 22.74
N ASN A 7 -4.64 -4.13 23.36
CA ASN A 7 -4.76 -3.99 24.80
C ASN A 7 -5.93 -3.05 25.06
N GLN A 8 -6.99 -3.60 25.63
CA GLN A 8 -8.26 -2.89 25.82
C GLN A 8 -8.10 -1.65 26.70
N GLU A 9 -7.31 -1.71 27.77
CA GLU A 9 -7.08 -0.57 28.66
C GLU A 9 -6.43 0.59 27.90
N ARG A 10 -5.41 0.30 27.09
CA ARG A 10 -4.72 1.31 26.27
C ARG A 10 -5.63 1.90 25.20
N VAL A 11 -6.49 1.09 24.58
CA VAL A 11 -7.46 1.60 23.60
C VAL A 11 -8.46 2.52 24.30
N LEU A 12 -9.00 2.11 25.45
CA LEU A 12 -9.94 2.93 26.22
C LEU A 12 -9.30 4.23 26.73
N GLU A 13 -8.03 4.22 27.14
CA GLU A 13 -7.27 5.44 27.47
C GLU A 13 -7.26 6.42 26.29
N ILE A 14 -6.95 5.94 25.08
CA ILE A 14 -6.92 6.77 23.87
C ILE A 14 -8.31 7.33 23.57
N LEU A 15 -9.35 6.50 23.62
CA LEU A 15 -10.73 6.93 23.35
C LEU A 15 -11.22 7.95 24.38
N ASN A 16 -10.82 7.80 25.65
CA ASN A 16 -11.11 8.78 26.69
C ASN A 16 -10.43 10.13 26.42
N VAL A 17 -9.18 10.11 25.96
CA VAL A 17 -8.48 11.34 25.52
C VAL A 17 -9.19 11.97 24.33
N MET A 18 -9.60 11.19 23.34
CA MET A 18 -10.32 11.69 22.16
C MET A 18 -11.66 12.34 22.53
N LYS A 19 -12.43 11.72 23.45
CA LYS A 19 -13.71 12.26 23.92
C LYS A 19 -13.58 13.56 24.72
N ARG A 20 -12.55 13.68 25.55
CA ARG A 20 -12.34 14.86 26.42
C ARG A 20 -11.64 16.00 25.68
N SER A 21 -10.94 15.71 24.59
CA SER A 21 -10.22 16.69 23.80
C SER A 21 -11.18 17.61 23.03
N SER A 22 -10.80 18.87 22.87
CA SER A 22 -11.47 19.82 21.97
C SER A 22 -10.95 19.74 20.53
N ALA A 23 -9.94 18.90 20.27
CA ALA A 23 -9.36 18.74 18.95
C ALA A 23 -10.37 18.16 17.97
N ARG A 24 -10.55 18.85 16.83
CA ARG A 24 -11.44 18.40 15.74
C ARG A 24 -10.71 17.71 14.61
N VAL A 25 -9.38 17.79 14.59
CA VAL A 25 -8.52 17.20 13.56
C VAL A 25 -7.56 16.21 14.22
N VAL A 26 -7.53 14.97 13.72
CA VAL A 26 -6.66 13.91 14.24
C VAL A 26 -5.82 13.35 13.09
N VAL A 27 -4.50 13.40 13.26
CA VAL A 27 -3.54 12.84 12.32
C VAL A 27 -3.15 11.44 12.77
N VAL A 28 -3.25 10.45 11.88
CA VAL A 28 -2.96 9.05 12.18
C VAL A 28 -1.92 8.49 11.23
N PHE A 29 -0.76 8.15 11.80
CA PHE A 29 0.27 7.35 11.16
C PHE A 29 0.21 5.94 11.75
N ALA A 30 -0.43 5.03 11.02
CA ALA A 30 -0.57 3.62 11.39
C ALA A 30 -0.77 2.77 10.15
N VAL A 31 -0.58 1.46 10.27
CA VAL A 31 -0.97 0.51 9.23
C VAL A 31 -2.45 0.15 9.37
N GLU A 32 -3.06 -0.32 8.28
CA GLU A 32 -4.48 -0.69 8.20
C GLU A 32 -4.93 -1.56 9.40
N GLY A 33 -4.19 -2.63 9.71
CA GLY A 33 -4.55 -3.56 10.78
C GLY A 33 -4.53 -2.96 12.20
N GLU A 34 -3.57 -2.06 12.50
CA GLU A 34 -3.48 -1.41 13.81
C GLU A 34 -4.64 -0.44 14.03
N LEU A 35 -4.99 0.32 12.99
CA LEU A 35 -6.11 1.26 13.04
C LEU A 35 -7.46 0.54 13.14
N ALA A 36 -7.62 -0.60 12.45
CA ALA A 36 -8.85 -1.39 12.49
C ALA A 36 -9.22 -1.81 13.92
N LEU A 37 -8.21 -2.17 14.73
CA LEU A 37 -8.41 -2.54 16.14
C LEU A 37 -8.94 -1.36 16.97
N LEU A 38 -8.37 -0.17 16.80
CA LEU A 38 -8.82 1.05 17.47
C LEU A 38 -10.23 1.45 17.01
N LEU A 39 -10.50 1.36 15.70
CA LEU A 39 -11.75 1.80 15.10
C LEU A 39 -12.95 0.97 15.56
N LYS A 40 -12.75 -0.32 15.84
CA LYS A 40 -13.79 -1.18 16.40
C LYS A 40 -14.36 -0.59 17.69
N ASP A 41 -13.51 -0.33 18.68
CA ASP A 41 -13.93 0.22 19.98
C ASP A 41 -14.38 1.70 19.86
N TYR A 42 -13.81 2.45 18.91
CA TYR A 42 -14.20 3.84 18.61
C TYR A 42 -15.64 3.94 18.10
N MET A 43 -16.02 3.06 17.16
CA MET A 43 -17.36 3.02 16.58
C MET A 43 -18.40 2.57 17.59
N GLU A 44 -18.08 1.60 18.44
CA GLU A 44 -18.94 1.18 19.56
C GLU A 44 -19.26 2.35 20.53
N GLN A 45 -18.35 3.32 20.64
CA GLN A 45 -18.51 4.51 21.47
C GLN A 45 -19.18 5.69 20.76
N ASN A 46 -19.58 5.55 19.49
CA ASN A 46 -20.27 6.56 18.68
C ASN A 46 -19.59 7.94 18.67
N ILE A 47 -18.26 7.97 18.67
CA ILE A 47 -17.51 9.23 18.57
C ILE A 47 -17.59 9.72 17.12
N THR A 48 -18.03 10.96 16.90
CA THR A 48 -18.20 11.56 15.56
C THR A 48 -17.64 12.99 15.52
N GLY A 49 -17.62 13.62 14.34
CA GLY A 49 -17.20 15.02 14.18
C GLY A 49 -15.69 15.23 14.13
N ILE A 50 -14.91 14.16 13.96
CA ILE A 50 -13.45 14.21 13.78
C ILE A 50 -13.12 14.24 12.29
N GLN A 51 -12.32 15.22 11.89
CA GLN A 51 -11.65 15.24 10.61
C GLN A 51 -10.36 14.42 10.71
N TRP A 52 -10.32 13.32 9.99
CA TRP A 52 -9.15 12.45 9.95
C TRP A 52 -8.15 12.93 8.90
N ILE A 53 -6.87 12.91 9.27
CA ILE A 53 -5.74 13.02 8.35
C ILE A 53 -5.01 11.67 8.35
N ALA A 54 -5.08 10.99 7.21
CA ALA A 54 -4.61 9.62 7.03
C ALA A 54 -3.22 9.57 6.40
N SER A 55 -2.38 8.67 6.92
CA SER A 55 -1.18 8.23 6.23
C SER A 55 -1.49 7.38 5.00
N GLU A 56 -0.55 7.33 4.05
CA GLU A 56 -0.63 6.53 2.82
C GLU A 56 -1.02 5.07 3.09
N ALA A 57 -0.53 4.48 4.19
CA ALA A 57 -0.77 3.09 4.57
C ALA A 57 -2.25 2.69 4.79
N TRP A 58 -3.18 3.63 4.98
CA TRP A 58 -4.60 3.29 5.20
C TRP A 58 -5.60 4.22 4.51
N VAL A 59 -5.17 5.35 3.93
CA VAL A 59 -6.08 6.28 3.24
C VAL A 59 -6.81 5.62 2.06
N THR A 60 -6.19 4.65 1.40
CA THR A 60 -6.79 3.86 0.30
C THR A 60 -7.16 2.42 0.73
N ALA A 61 -7.19 2.13 2.03
CA ALA A 61 -7.51 0.80 2.54
C ALA A 61 -8.94 0.41 2.20
N SER A 62 -9.13 -0.67 1.44
CA SER A 62 -10.47 -1.16 1.08
C SER A 62 -11.28 -1.62 2.29
N LEU A 63 -10.61 -2.00 3.38
CA LEU A 63 -11.25 -2.39 4.65
C LEU A 63 -12.14 -1.28 5.21
N PHE A 64 -11.76 -0.02 5.03
CA PHE A 64 -12.49 1.13 5.57
C PHE A 64 -13.44 1.78 4.56
N SER A 65 -13.57 1.22 3.36
CA SER A 65 -14.49 1.69 2.32
C SER A 65 -15.94 1.20 2.53
N GLY A 66 -16.18 0.37 3.54
CA GLY A 66 -17.50 -0.11 3.92
C GLY A 66 -18.45 1.03 4.33
N ARG A 67 -19.76 0.86 4.08
CA ARG A 67 -20.78 1.87 4.41
C ARG A 67 -20.89 2.11 5.92
N GLU A 68 -20.55 1.11 6.71
CA GLU A 68 -20.51 1.14 8.16
C GLU A 68 -19.46 2.11 8.72
N PHE A 69 -18.36 2.35 7.98
CA PHE A 69 -17.30 3.28 8.39
C PHE A 69 -17.58 4.72 7.94
N TYR A 70 -18.45 4.93 6.96
CA TYR A 70 -18.74 6.24 6.37
C TYR A 70 -19.18 7.31 7.40
N PRO A 71 -20.03 7.01 8.41
CA PRO A 71 -20.39 8.01 9.42
C PRO A 71 -19.22 8.49 10.30
N PHE A 72 -18.13 7.70 10.35
CA PHE A 72 -17.00 7.90 11.26
C PHE A 72 -15.74 8.40 10.54
N LEU A 73 -15.50 7.92 9.33
CA LEU A 73 -14.33 8.21 8.50
C LEU A 73 -14.67 9.02 7.24
N GLY A 74 -15.95 9.33 7.02
CA GLY A 74 -16.40 10.14 5.89
C GLY A 74 -15.67 11.48 5.86
N GLY A 75 -15.10 11.82 4.70
CA GLY A 75 -14.34 13.06 4.52
C GLY A 75 -12.87 12.99 4.97
N THR A 76 -12.34 11.82 5.32
CA THR A 76 -10.89 11.63 5.61
C THR A 76 -10.03 12.20 4.48
N ILE A 77 -9.00 12.95 4.85
CA ILE A 77 -8.01 13.52 3.93
C ILE A 77 -6.72 12.73 4.09
N GLY A 78 -6.05 12.37 2.99
CA GLY A 78 -4.74 11.76 3.09
C GLY A 78 -4.01 11.75 1.77
N TYR A 79 -2.84 11.12 1.78
CA TYR A 79 -1.94 11.09 0.63
C TYR A 79 -2.16 9.84 -0.22
N ALA A 80 -2.67 10.02 -1.43
CA ALA A 80 -2.71 8.95 -2.43
C ALA A 80 -1.42 8.99 -3.26
N LEU A 81 -0.81 7.82 -3.45
CA LEU A 81 0.26 7.65 -4.43
C LEU A 81 -0.26 7.93 -5.84
N GLN A 82 0.59 8.57 -6.65
CA GLN A 82 0.25 8.82 -8.05
C GLN A 82 0.05 7.51 -8.81
N GLN A 83 -1.04 7.47 -9.57
CA GLN A 83 -1.31 6.38 -10.50
C GLN A 83 -0.28 6.40 -11.61
N GLY A 84 0.33 5.24 -11.86
CA GLY A 84 0.92 4.96 -13.15
C GLY A 84 -0.08 4.20 -14.01
N GLN A 85 -0.35 4.68 -15.21
CA GLN A 85 -1.07 3.87 -16.20
C GLN A 85 -0.16 2.70 -16.62
N GLN A 86 -0.45 1.51 -16.09
CA GLN A 86 0.07 0.29 -16.67
C GLN A 86 -0.83 -0.10 -17.85
N GLN A 87 -0.46 0.32 -19.06
CA GLN A 87 -0.98 -0.33 -20.26
C GLN A 87 -0.24 -1.65 -20.42
N HIS A 88 -0.75 -2.72 -19.82
CA HIS A 88 -0.38 -4.07 -20.20
C HIS A 88 -1.33 -4.54 -21.32
N PRO A 89 -0.90 -4.64 -22.59
CA PRO A 89 -1.63 -5.40 -23.57
C PRO A 89 -1.42 -6.89 -23.24
N GLY A 90 -2.34 -7.49 -22.49
CA GLY A 90 -2.32 -8.92 -22.20
C GLY A 90 -2.34 -9.28 -20.72
N LEU A 91 -3.42 -8.89 -20.03
CA LEU A 91 -4.01 -9.84 -19.08
C LEU A 91 -4.56 -10.99 -19.95
N LEU A 92 -3.91 -12.15 -19.92
CA LEU A 92 -4.45 -13.37 -20.51
C LEU A 92 -5.85 -13.61 -19.92
N PRO A 93 -6.94 -13.60 -20.71
CA PRO A 93 -8.19 -14.17 -20.27
C PRO A 93 -8.08 -15.67 -20.49
N ALA A 94 -7.34 -16.36 -19.63
CA ALA A 94 -7.32 -17.82 -19.60
C ALA A 94 -6.83 -18.31 -18.24
N ALA A 95 -7.66 -18.16 -17.22
CA ALA A 95 -7.62 -19.11 -16.11
C ALA A 95 -7.83 -20.52 -16.72
N PRO A 96 -7.06 -21.55 -16.30
CA PRO A 96 -7.28 -22.90 -16.80
C PRO A 96 -8.70 -23.35 -16.48
N LEU A 97 -9.25 -24.11 -17.42
CA LEU A 97 -10.60 -24.67 -17.45
C LEU A 97 -10.83 -25.62 -16.26
N CYS A 98 -11.12 -25.09 -15.08
CA CYS A 98 -11.54 -25.88 -13.92
C CYS A 98 -13.07 -26.06 -13.97
N ARG A 99 -13.54 -27.29 -14.26
CA ARG A 99 -14.94 -27.68 -14.02
C ARG A 99 -15.17 -27.89 -12.53
N ALA A 100 -15.73 -26.90 -11.84
CA ALA A 100 -16.61 -27.09 -10.66
C ALA A 100 -17.17 -25.74 -10.18
N GLY A 101 -18.50 -25.60 -10.23
CA GLY A 101 -19.25 -24.58 -9.49
C GLY A 101 -19.21 -23.17 -10.07
N ALA A 102 -20.33 -22.47 -10.00
CA ALA A 102 -20.45 -21.07 -10.44
C ALA A 102 -19.29 -20.22 -9.90
N LEU A 103 -18.66 -19.43 -10.78
CA LEU A 103 -17.84 -18.30 -10.35
C LEU A 103 -18.71 -17.47 -9.40
N LEU A 104 -18.38 -17.48 -8.11
CA LEU A 104 -18.69 -16.32 -7.30
C LEU A 104 -18.05 -15.15 -8.04
N GLU A 105 -18.87 -14.20 -8.49
CA GLU A 105 -18.47 -12.81 -8.73
C GLU A 105 -17.91 -12.28 -7.41
N GLN A 106 -16.71 -12.76 -7.07
CA GLN A 106 -16.03 -12.47 -5.84
C GLN A 106 -15.41 -11.11 -6.09
N HIS A 107 -16.20 -10.08 -5.77
CA HIS A 107 -15.77 -8.70 -5.66
C HIS A 107 -14.68 -8.61 -4.59
N SER A 108 -13.48 -9.10 -4.93
CA SER A 108 -12.30 -9.00 -4.10
C SER A 108 -11.75 -7.59 -4.26
N ALA A 109 -11.34 -6.99 -3.14
CA ALA A 109 -10.62 -5.72 -3.14
C ALA A 109 -9.41 -5.71 -4.09
N TYR A 110 -8.86 -6.89 -4.39
CA TYR A 110 -7.75 -7.07 -5.33
C TYR A 110 -8.15 -6.79 -6.80
N LEU A 111 -9.35 -7.19 -7.22
CA LEU A 111 -9.84 -6.99 -8.59
C LEU A 111 -10.60 -5.66 -8.74
N ASN A 112 -11.23 -5.19 -7.67
CA ASN A 112 -12.04 -3.98 -7.65
C ASN A 112 -11.24 -2.75 -7.17
N THR A 113 -10.01 -2.59 -7.66
CA THR A 113 -9.18 -1.41 -7.37
C THR A 113 -9.13 -0.48 -8.57
N SER A 114 -9.59 0.75 -8.39
CA SER A 114 -9.42 1.84 -9.36
C SER A 114 -8.02 2.45 -9.33
N ASN A 115 -7.22 2.12 -8.30
CA ASN A 115 -5.87 2.65 -8.10
C ASN A 115 -4.93 1.58 -7.52
N PRO A 116 -4.22 0.80 -8.36
CA PRO A 116 -3.28 -0.22 -7.89
C PRO A 116 -1.92 0.38 -7.51
N SER A 117 -1.91 1.38 -6.61
CA SER A 117 -0.69 2.09 -6.19
C SER A 117 0.41 1.16 -5.65
N ASN A 118 0.03 0.19 -4.79
CA ASN A 118 0.96 -0.79 -4.23
C ASN A 118 1.54 -1.70 -5.32
N SER A 119 0.70 -2.18 -6.23
CA SER A 119 1.11 -3.01 -7.36
C SER A 119 2.01 -2.23 -8.33
N PHE A 120 1.75 -0.94 -8.53
CA PHE A 120 2.57 -0.08 -9.38
C PHE A 120 3.96 0.18 -8.79
N ASN A 121 4.07 0.34 -7.47
CA ASN A 121 5.37 0.45 -6.81
C ASN A 121 6.15 -0.87 -6.89
N ALA A 122 5.49 -2.01 -6.71
CA ALA A 122 6.11 -3.32 -6.90
C ALA A 122 6.60 -3.50 -8.35
N TYR A 123 5.79 -3.13 -9.33
CA TYR A 123 6.19 -3.11 -10.73
C TYR A 123 7.40 -2.22 -10.97
N LYS A 124 7.38 -0.96 -10.50
CA LYS A 124 8.51 -0.03 -10.66
C LYS A 124 9.78 -0.57 -10.03
N ALA A 125 9.69 -1.23 -8.87
CA ALA A 125 10.84 -1.83 -8.22
C ALA A 125 11.43 -2.97 -9.06
N VAL A 126 10.59 -3.88 -9.56
CA VAL A 126 11.03 -4.97 -10.45
C VAL A 126 11.59 -4.42 -11.76
N TYR A 127 10.92 -3.42 -12.35
CA TYR A 127 11.33 -2.77 -13.58
C TYR A 127 12.69 -2.06 -13.40
N ALA A 128 12.90 -1.37 -12.28
CA ALA A 128 14.18 -0.73 -11.97
C ALA A 128 15.31 -1.75 -11.89
N ILE A 129 15.11 -2.88 -11.19
CA ILE A 129 16.10 -3.96 -11.09
C ILE A 129 16.39 -4.54 -12.48
N ALA A 130 15.35 -4.85 -13.26
CA ALA A 130 15.50 -5.39 -14.62
C ALA A 130 16.23 -4.41 -15.55
N HIS A 131 15.93 -3.11 -15.45
CA HIS A 131 16.56 -2.08 -16.26
C HIS A 131 18.03 -1.85 -15.86
N SER A 132 18.35 -1.85 -14.56
CA SER A 132 19.74 -1.82 -14.09
C SER A 132 20.53 -3.02 -14.61
N LEU A 133 19.95 -4.22 -14.55
CA LEU A 133 20.57 -5.42 -15.09
C LEU A 133 20.78 -5.34 -16.62
N GLN A 134 19.79 -4.86 -17.36
CA GLN A 134 19.88 -4.68 -18.81
C GLN A 134 21.02 -3.71 -19.19
N ASN A 135 21.22 -2.65 -18.39
CA ASN A 135 22.32 -1.70 -18.58
C ASN A 135 23.69 -2.34 -18.36
N LEU A 136 23.82 -3.23 -17.37
CA LEU A 136 25.06 -3.98 -17.14
C LEU A 136 25.37 -4.94 -18.29
N ILE A 137 24.36 -5.64 -18.81
CA ILE A 137 24.50 -6.58 -19.93
C ILE A 137 24.81 -5.86 -21.25
N SER A 138 24.19 -4.70 -21.48
CA SER A 138 24.34 -3.91 -22.72
C SER A 138 25.53 -2.94 -22.66
N CYS A 139 26.34 -3.01 -21.61
CA CYS A 139 27.41 -2.08 -21.34
C CYS A 139 28.52 -2.17 -22.41
N LYS A 140 28.97 -1.01 -22.89
CA LYS A 140 30.11 -0.90 -23.81
C LYS A 140 31.36 -0.52 -23.02
N PRO A 141 32.53 -1.15 -23.29
CA PRO A 141 33.79 -0.77 -22.64
C PRO A 141 34.06 0.74 -22.77
N GLY A 142 34.38 1.40 -21.65
CA GLY A 142 34.59 2.85 -21.60
C GLY A 142 33.33 3.68 -21.34
N LYS A 143 32.15 3.06 -21.18
CA LYS A 143 30.89 3.72 -20.79
C LYS A 143 30.23 3.10 -19.56
N GLY A 144 30.93 2.18 -18.87
CA GLY A 144 30.36 1.49 -17.72
C GLY A 144 30.39 2.33 -16.45
N PRO A 145 29.55 1.99 -15.46
CA PRO A 145 29.41 2.75 -14.21
C PRO A 145 30.55 2.51 -13.21
N PHE A 146 31.46 1.57 -13.47
CA PHE A 146 32.53 1.20 -12.55
C PHE A 146 33.84 1.95 -12.83
N HIS A 147 34.83 1.77 -11.95
CA HIS A 147 36.15 2.40 -12.05
C HIS A 147 36.77 2.22 -13.45
N ASN A 148 37.38 3.27 -13.99
CA ASN A 148 37.88 3.35 -15.37
C ASN A 148 36.80 3.15 -16.46
N SER A 149 35.55 3.48 -16.14
CA SER A 149 34.40 3.29 -17.04
C SER A 149 34.25 1.84 -17.52
N SER A 150 34.62 0.89 -16.65
CA SER A 150 34.55 -0.55 -16.91
C SER A 150 33.12 -1.08 -16.78
N CYS A 151 32.85 -2.18 -17.47
CA CYS A 151 31.58 -2.90 -17.43
C CYS A 151 31.65 -4.09 -16.47
N ALA A 152 30.50 -4.49 -15.91
CA ALA A 152 30.41 -5.74 -15.15
C ALA A 152 30.59 -6.95 -16.06
N ASP A 153 31.12 -8.04 -15.50
CA ASP A 153 31.12 -9.34 -16.16
C ASP A 153 29.71 -9.93 -16.15
N VAL A 154 29.16 -10.16 -17.35
CA VAL A 154 27.78 -10.66 -17.55
C VAL A 154 27.59 -12.06 -16.96
N SER A 155 28.63 -12.89 -16.96
CA SER A 155 28.55 -14.25 -16.41
C SER A 155 28.65 -14.29 -14.88
N ASN A 156 29.05 -13.18 -14.25
CA ASN A 156 29.30 -13.12 -12.81
C ASN A 156 28.85 -11.80 -12.18
N ILE A 157 27.59 -11.44 -12.39
CA ILE A 157 26.99 -10.22 -11.82
C ILE A 157 26.73 -10.42 -10.32
N GLN A 158 27.26 -9.53 -9.51
CA GLN A 158 27.12 -9.52 -8.06
C GLN A 158 25.97 -8.60 -7.61
N PRO A 159 25.28 -8.89 -6.50
CA PRO A 159 24.14 -8.08 -6.04
C PRO A 159 24.47 -6.59 -5.86
N TRP A 160 25.68 -6.27 -5.38
CA TRP A 160 26.11 -4.88 -5.17
C TRP A 160 26.26 -4.09 -6.48
N GLN A 161 26.46 -4.76 -7.62
CA GLN A 161 26.61 -4.14 -8.93
C GLN A 161 25.27 -3.69 -9.55
N VAL A 162 24.15 -4.18 -9.03
CA VAL A 162 22.79 -3.84 -9.52
C VAL A 162 22.19 -2.65 -8.75
N ILE A 163 22.79 -2.29 -7.61
CA ILE A 163 22.36 -1.19 -6.73
C ILE A 163 22.93 0.16 -7.19
N THR A 164 23.97 0.14 -8.03
CA THR A 164 24.66 1.33 -8.58
C THR A 164 23.98 1.86 -9.83
#